data_AF-A0AAW2ZM50-F1
#
_entry.id   AF-A0AAW2ZM50-F1
#
_cell.length_a   1.000
_cell.length_b   1.000
_cell.length_c   1.000
_cell.angle_alpha   90.00
_cell.angle_beta   90.00
_cell.angle_gamma   90.00
#
_symmetry.space_group_name_H-M   'P 1'
#
loop_
_entity.id
_entity.type
_entity.pdbx_description
1 polymer ?
#
loop_
_entity_poly.entity_id
_entity_poly.type
_entity_poly.pdbx_seq_one_letter_code
_entity_poly.pdbx_strand_id
1 'polypeptide(L)'
;MELFMTGVKNKHMASHRLNHSSSRSHCIFEVSVTQQMESTSDSEQKEHQVVTSKLCMVDLAGSEKSQLHEQEQMIKESININRSLLTLGKCISALTNKNQPQLHVPYRESQLTKLLKHSLGGNCYTLMIACISPNDAFIDENVNTLYYASRAKRIQNAPVLNEDEQQKTIRLLKRQVHDLKAENSSLQQLLNMSNSKGYA
;
A
#
# COMPACT_ATOMS: atom_id res chain seq x y z
N MET A 1 -8.53 -21.15 -1.52
CA MET A 1 -9.67 -20.68 -2.34
C MET A 1 -10.96 -20.54 -1.51
N GLU A 2 -11.16 -21.36 -0.48
CA GLU A 2 -12.37 -21.34 0.36
C GLU A 2 -12.69 -19.99 1.01
N LEU A 3 -11.73 -19.33 1.68
CA LEU A 3 -11.94 -18.02 2.31
C LEU A 3 -12.42 -16.94 1.33
N PHE A 4 -11.84 -16.94 0.12
CA PHE A 4 -12.26 -16.02 -0.95
C PHE A 4 -13.71 -16.30 -1.37
N MET A 5 -14.05 -17.58 -1.62
CA MET A 5 -15.40 -17.98 -2.01
C MET A 5 -16.43 -17.67 -0.92
N THR A 6 -16.07 -17.83 0.36
CA THR A 6 -16.91 -17.44 1.50
C THR A 6 -17.10 -15.93 1.54
N GLY A 7 -16.05 -15.14 1.31
CA GLY A 7 -16.15 -13.67 1.21
C GLY A 7 -17.07 -13.22 0.08
N VAL A 8 -16.95 -13.82 -1.11
CA VAL A 8 -17.83 -13.54 -2.27
C VAL A 8 -19.29 -13.89 -1.96
N LYS A 9 -19.53 -15.06 -1.34
CA LYS A 9 -20.88 -15.47 -0.90
C LYS A 9 -21.47 -14.48 0.11
N ASN A 10 -20.69 -14.05 1.10
CA ASN A 10 -21.14 -13.10 2.11
C ASN A 10 -21.47 -11.72 1.49
N LYS A 11 -20.68 -11.25 0.52
CA LYS A 11 -20.99 -10.04 -0.28
C LYS A 11 -22.34 -10.19 -1.00
N HIS A 12 -22.56 -11.32 -1.67
CA HIS A 12 -23.80 -11.59 -2.39
C HIS A 12 -25.02 -11.64 -1.46
N MET A 13 -24.92 -12.34 -0.32
CA MET A 13 -26.00 -12.44 0.66
C MET A 13 -26.36 -11.09 1.30
N ALA A 14 -25.36 -10.23 1.57
CA ALA A 14 -25.61 -8.87 2.03
C ALA A 14 -26.36 -8.04 0.98
N SER A 15 -25.99 -8.17 -0.31
CA SER A 15 -26.65 -7.44 -1.41
C SER A 15 -28.10 -7.86 -1.64
N HIS A 16 -28.44 -9.14 -1.38
CA HIS A 16 -29.78 -9.70 -1.63
C HIS A 16 -30.79 -9.38 -0.51
N ARG A 17 -30.33 -9.06 0.70
CA ARG A 17 -31.19 -8.65 1.83
C ARG A 17 -31.62 -7.18 1.78
N LEU A 18 -30.94 -6.34 0.99
CA LEU A 18 -31.15 -4.88 0.96
C LEU A 18 -31.42 -4.30 -0.44
N ASN A 19 -31.33 -5.10 -1.51
CA ASN A 19 -31.47 -4.77 -2.94
C ASN A 19 -30.57 -3.63 -3.48
N HIS A 20 -29.77 -4.00 -4.49
CA HIS A 20 -28.78 -3.19 -5.23
C HIS A 20 -27.60 -2.58 -4.42
N SER A 21 -27.24 -3.18 -3.27
CA SER A 21 -26.09 -2.75 -2.46
C SER A 21 -24.71 -3.08 -3.11
N SER A 22 -24.67 -3.87 -4.19
CA SER A 22 -23.41 -4.27 -4.85
C SER A 22 -22.72 -3.12 -5.60
N SER A 23 -23.46 -2.14 -6.14
CA SER A 23 -22.91 -0.91 -6.72
C SER A 23 -22.57 0.13 -5.65
N ARG A 24 -22.91 -0.15 -4.39
CA ARG A 24 -22.91 0.81 -3.28
C ARG A 24 -21.96 0.42 -2.15
N SER A 25 -21.09 -0.56 -2.35
CA SER A 25 -20.12 -0.98 -1.36
C SER A 25 -18.74 -1.15 -1.98
N HIS A 26 -17.70 -0.83 -1.20
CA HIS A 26 -16.32 -1.11 -1.54
C HIS A 26 -15.93 -2.47 -0.97
N CYS A 27 -15.25 -3.30 -1.75
CA CYS A 27 -14.70 -4.57 -1.31
C CYS A 27 -13.17 -4.52 -1.37
N ILE A 28 -12.52 -4.96 -0.31
CA ILE A 28 -11.06 -5.03 -0.22
C ILE A 28 -10.68 -6.47 0.14
N PHE A 29 -9.81 -7.05 -0.68
CA PHE A 29 -9.23 -8.37 -0.46
C PHE A 29 -7.71 -8.22 -0.38
N GLU A 30 -7.14 -8.55 0.77
CA GLU A 30 -5.69 -8.45 1.03
C GLU A 30 -5.09 -9.85 1.20
N VAL A 31 -4.00 -10.10 0.48
CA VAL A 31 -3.12 -11.25 0.69
C VAL A 31 -1.79 -10.74 1.19
N SER A 32 -1.40 -11.18 2.39
CA SER A 32 -0.08 -10.88 2.97
C SER A 32 0.82 -12.09 2.87
N VAL A 33 2.05 -11.90 2.42
CA VAL A 33 3.08 -12.93 2.30
C VAL A 33 4.28 -12.48 3.10
N THR A 34 4.66 -13.26 4.11
CA THR A 34 5.90 -13.06 4.86
C THR A 34 6.89 -14.13 4.44
N GLN A 35 8.05 -13.69 3.94
CA GLN A 35 9.15 -14.55 3.56
C GLN A 35 10.28 -14.39 4.56
N GLN A 36 10.80 -15.52 5.04
CA GLN A 36 11.99 -15.60 5.87
C GLN A 36 13.10 -16.26 5.04
N MET A 37 14.18 -15.53 4.83
CA MET A 37 15.37 -16.00 4.14
C MET A 37 16.46 -16.29 5.18
N GLU A 38 17.09 -17.46 5.05
CA GLU A 38 18.29 -17.84 5.78
C GLU A 38 19.46 -17.94 4.82
N SER A 39 20.58 -17.30 5.13
CA SER A 39 21.82 -17.48 4.36
C SER A 39 22.38 -18.89 4.55
N THR A 40 22.70 -19.58 3.46
CA THR A 40 23.23 -20.97 3.42
C THR A 40 24.74 -21.07 3.62
N SER A 41 25.45 -19.97 3.91
CA SER A 41 26.88 -20.00 4.17
C SER A 41 27.18 -20.66 5.52
N ASP A 42 28.00 -21.73 5.51
CA ASP A 42 28.49 -22.51 6.67
C ASP A 42 29.33 -21.69 7.68
N SER A 43 29.50 -20.39 7.45
CA SER A 43 30.01 -19.46 8.45
C SER A 43 28.97 -19.30 9.58
N GLU A 44 29.42 -19.31 10.84
CA GLU A 44 28.62 -19.19 12.09
C GLU A 44 27.67 -17.97 12.18
N GLN A 45 27.56 -17.17 11.12
CA GLN A 45 26.75 -15.97 11.01
C GLN A 45 25.63 -16.18 9.98
N LYS A 46 24.58 -16.91 10.37
CA LYS A 46 23.34 -16.94 9.59
C LYS A 46 22.71 -15.55 9.59
N GLU A 47 22.64 -14.90 8.43
CA GLU A 47 21.82 -13.71 8.24
C GLU A 47 20.36 -14.13 8.15
N HIS A 48 19.53 -13.53 9.02
CA HIS A 48 18.08 -13.65 8.97
C HIS A 48 17.50 -12.41 8.30
N GLN A 49 16.75 -12.61 7.24
CA GLN A 49 15.99 -11.57 6.57
C GLN A 49 14.52 -11.95 6.55
N VAL A 50 13.68 -11.08 7.10
CA VAL A 50 12.23 -11.23 7.07
C VAL A 50 11.65 -10.08 6.26
N VAL A 51 10.98 -10.42 5.16
CA VAL A 51 10.33 -9.46 4.25
C VAL A 51 8.84 -9.75 4.21
N THR A 52 8.01 -8.72 4.29
CA THR A 52 6.55 -8.85 4.19
C THR A 52 6.00 -8.09 2.99
N SER A 53 5.36 -8.80 2.06
CA SER A 53 4.69 -8.22 0.90
C SER A 53 3.19 -8.29 1.08
N LYS A 54 2.48 -7.28 0.56
CA LYS A 54 1.01 -7.22 0.58
C LYS A 54 0.48 -6.99 -0.82
N LEU A 55 -0.43 -7.85 -1.25
CA LEU A 55 -1.24 -7.66 -2.44
C LEU A 55 -2.66 -7.25 -2.00
N CYS A 56 -3.07 -6.05 -2.37
CA CYS A 56 -4.39 -5.52 -2.05
C CYS A 56 -5.20 -5.35 -3.34
N MET A 57 -6.32 -6.05 -3.44
CA MET A 57 -7.28 -5.94 -4.53
C MET A 57 -8.49 -5.18 -4.03
N VAL A 58 -8.86 -4.12 -4.73
CA VAL A 58 -9.91 -3.20 -4.31
C VAL A 58 -10.94 -3.08 -5.43
N ASP A 59 -12.17 -3.46 -5.11
CA ASP A 59 -13.34 -3.30 -5.97
C ASP A 59 -14.16 -2.14 -5.39
N LEU A 60 -14.17 -1.02 -6.10
CA LEU A 60 -14.81 0.21 -5.65
C LEU A 60 -16.31 0.19 -5.97
N ALA A 61 -17.10 0.87 -5.14
CA ALA A 61 -18.48 1.21 -5.46
C ALA A 61 -18.56 2.01 -6.77
N GLY A 62 -19.74 1.99 -7.39
CA GLY A 62 -20.06 2.74 -8.60
C GLY A 62 -19.75 4.23 -8.45
N SER A 63 -19.15 4.81 -9.50
CA SER A 63 -18.77 6.23 -9.55
C SER A 63 -19.89 7.14 -10.04
N GLU A 64 -21.02 6.56 -10.47
CA GLU A 64 -22.18 7.27 -10.96
C GLU A 64 -22.83 8.13 -9.88
N LYS A 65 -23.40 9.27 -10.30
CA LYS A 65 -24.14 10.14 -9.40
C LYS A 65 -25.50 9.55 -9.09
N SER A 66 -25.82 9.39 -7.81
CA SER A 66 -27.14 8.94 -7.36
C SER A 66 -28.22 9.95 -7.76
N GLN A 67 -29.30 9.47 -8.39
CA GLN A 67 -30.49 10.29 -8.65
C GLN A 67 -31.27 10.50 -7.33
N LEU A 68 -31.76 11.72 -7.10
CA LEU A 68 -32.37 12.18 -5.83
C LEU A 68 -33.74 11.55 -5.48
N HIS A 69 -34.14 10.45 -6.13
CA HIS A 69 -35.48 9.88 -6.02
C HIS A 69 -35.57 8.64 -5.11
N GLU A 70 -34.78 8.60 -4.04
CA GLU A 70 -34.74 7.44 -3.13
C GLU A 70 -35.17 7.80 -1.70
N GLN A 71 -35.68 6.80 -0.97
CA GLN A 71 -36.17 6.93 0.42
C GLN A 71 -35.05 7.41 1.38
N GLU A 72 -35.40 8.06 2.49
CA GLU A 72 -34.44 8.71 3.42
C GLU A 72 -33.26 7.83 3.89
N GLN A 73 -33.48 6.53 4.11
CA GLN A 73 -32.41 5.59 4.47
C GLN A 73 -31.42 5.36 3.31
N MET A 74 -31.93 5.24 2.08
CA MET A 74 -31.12 5.13 0.87
C MET A 74 -30.36 6.43 0.55
N ILE A 75 -30.92 7.59 0.93
CA ILE A 75 -30.23 8.88 0.84
C ILE A 75 -28.99 8.90 1.75
N LYS A 76 -29.11 8.49 3.02
CA LYS A 76 -27.97 8.47 3.97
C LYS A 76 -26.85 7.53 3.53
N GLU A 77 -27.20 6.36 3.01
CA GLU A 77 -26.22 5.40 2.48
C GLU A 77 -25.53 5.95 1.23
N SER A 78 -26.30 6.47 0.27
CA SER A 78 -25.78 7.11 -0.95
C SER A 78 -24.86 8.29 -0.65
N ILE A 79 -25.16 9.10 0.38
CA ILE A 79 -24.28 10.18 0.83
C ILE A 79 -22.93 9.63 1.31
N ASN A 80 -22.91 8.56 2.09
CA ASN A 80 -21.66 8.01 2.63
C ASN A 80 -20.77 7.34 1.57
N ILE A 81 -21.37 6.69 0.57
CA ILE A 81 -20.65 6.07 -0.54
C ILE A 81 -20.03 7.13 -1.43
N ASN A 82 -20.84 8.10 -1.86
CA ASN A 82 -20.37 9.25 -2.61
C ASN A 82 -19.33 10.04 -1.84
N ARG A 83 -19.45 10.13 -0.51
CA ARG A 83 -18.42 10.74 0.35
C ARG A 83 -17.08 10.02 0.24
N SER A 84 -17.03 8.70 0.27
CA SER A 84 -15.77 7.95 0.14
C SER A 84 -15.09 8.13 -1.22
N LEU A 85 -15.84 8.09 -2.33
CA LEU A 85 -15.31 8.32 -3.68
C LEU A 85 -14.95 9.80 -3.93
N LEU A 86 -15.73 10.73 -3.38
CA LEU A 86 -15.42 12.16 -3.40
C LEU A 86 -14.11 12.44 -2.65
N THR A 87 -13.96 11.89 -1.43
CA THR A 87 -12.73 12.02 -0.66
C THR A 87 -11.54 11.39 -1.39
N LEU A 88 -11.74 10.25 -2.07
CA LEU A 88 -10.71 9.65 -2.93
C LEU A 88 -10.31 10.64 -4.04
N GLY A 89 -11.27 11.30 -4.69
CA GLY A 89 -11.02 12.32 -5.71
C GLY A 89 -10.28 13.55 -5.17
N LYS A 90 -10.59 13.98 -3.95
CA LYS A 90 -9.84 15.03 -3.24
C LYS A 90 -8.40 14.61 -2.98
N CYS A 91 -8.17 13.38 -2.51
CA CYS A 91 -6.82 12.87 -2.26
C CYS A 91 -5.98 12.86 -3.54
N ILE A 92 -6.54 12.37 -4.65
CA ILE A 92 -5.87 12.38 -5.96
C ILE A 92 -5.57 13.80 -6.42
N SER A 93 -6.51 14.73 -6.24
CA SER A 93 -6.31 16.13 -6.63
C SER A 93 -5.20 16.79 -5.80
N ALA A 94 -5.17 16.54 -4.48
CA ALA A 94 -4.12 17.03 -3.59
C ALA A 94 -2.74 16.46 -3.95
N LEU A 95 -2.65 15.17 -4.29
CA LEU A 95 -1.41 14.48 -4.66
C LEU A 95 -0.85 14.88 -6.03
N THR A 96 -1.69 15.44 -6.92
CA THR A 96 -1.31 15.73 -8.30
C THR A 96 -1.12 17.22 -8.59
N ASN A 97 -1.45 18.10 -7.64
CA ASN A 97 -1.28 19.54 -7.79
C ASN A 97 0.18 19.95 -7.48
N LYS A 98 0.99 20.09 -8.53
CA LYS A 98 2.40 20.49 -8.42
C LYS A 98 2.61 21.98 -8.10
N ASN A 99 1.63 22.82 -8.42
CA ASN A 99 1.74 24.28 -8.25
C ASN A 99 1.46 24.71 -6.80
N GLN A 100 0.71 23.90 -6.07
CA GLN A 100 0.46 24.04 -4.64
C GLN A 100 0.55 22.66 -4.01
N PRO A 101 1.76 22.16 -3.71
CA PRO A 101 1.90 20.91 -2.98
C PRO A 101 1.16 21.09 -1.65
N GLN A 102 0.00 20.43 -1.52
CA GLN A 102 -0.76 20.53 -0.30
C GLN A 102 0.02 19.83 0.80
N LEU A 103 0.27 20.56 1.90
CA LEU A 103 0.96 20.04 3.07
C LEU A 103 0.22 18.82 3.66
N HIS A 104 -1.10 18.74 3.44
CA HIS A 104 -1.96 17.71 3.99
C HIS A 104 -2.89 17.11 2.94
N VAL A 105 -2.80 15.79 2.75
CA VAL A 105 -3.73 15.01 1.92
C VAL A 105 -4.85 14.45 2.81
N PRO A 106 -6.13 14.61 2.46
CA PRO A 106 -7.27 14.32 3.34
C PRO A 106 -7.63 12.83 3.48
N TYR A 107 -6.64 11.95 3.66
CA TYR A 107 -6.89 10.50 3.81
C TYR A 107 -7.85 10.17 4.95
N ARG A 108 -7.85 10.98 6.01
CA ARG A 108 -8.65 10.75 7.22
C ARG A 108 -10.15 11.03 7.05
N GLU A 109 -10.56 11.69 5.97
CA GLU A 109 -11.95 12.07 5.75
C GLU A 109 -12.84 10.84 5.45
N SER A 110 -12.32 9.73 4.91
CA SER A 110 -13.09 8.50 4.69
C SER A 110 -12.34 7.25 5.14
N GLN A 111 -13.05 6.18 5.51
CA GLN A 111 -12.39 4.91 5.86
C GLN A 111 -11.64 4.30 4.68
N LEU A 112 -12.23 4.38 3.47
CA LEU A 112 -11.60 3.93 2.23
C LEU A 112 -10.24 4.60 2.04
N THR A 113 -10.17 5.93 2.10
CA THR A 113 -8.92 6.67 1.88
C THR A 113 -7.90 6.48 3.00
N LYS A 114 -8.33 6.13 4.22
CA LYS A 114 -7.40 5.70 5.28
C LYS A 114 -6.74 4.37 4.92
N LEU A 115 -7.53 3.39 4.44
CA LEU A 115 -7.03 2.08 4.05
C LEU A 115 -6.13 2.17 2.80
N LEU A 116 -6.47 3.03 1.85
CA LEU A 116 -5.71 3.24 0.60
C LEU A 116 -4.56 4.24 0.72
N LYS A 117 -4.24 4.72 1.94
CA LYS A 117 -3.17 5.71 2.15
C LYS A 117 -1.83 5.26 1.57
N HIS A 118 -1.48 3.99 1.72
CA HIS A 118 -0.23 3.46 1.18
C HIS A 118 -0.26 3.36 -0.36
N SER A 119 -1.42 3.05 -0.94
CA SER A 119 -1.61 2.93 -2.39
C SER A 119 -1.57 4.28 -3.13
N LEU A 120 -1.87 5.38 -2.45
CA LEU A 120 -1.97 6.70 -3.06
C LEU A 120 -0.88 7.62 -2.50
N GLY A 121 0.26 7.74 -3.18
CA GLY A 121 1.38 8.58 -2.78
C GLY A 121 2.26 8.00 -1.67
N GLY A 122 2.17 6.68 -1.42
CA GLY A 122 2.89 6.00 -0.34
C GLY A 122 3.82 4.88 -0.81
N ASN A 123 4.14 3.98 0.11
CA ASN A 123 4.92 2.78 -0.15
C ASN A 123 4.02 1.66 -0.72
N CYS A 124 3.77 1.69 -2.02
CA CYS A 124 3.00 0.67 -2.73
C CYS A 124 3.25 0.76 -4.24
N TYR A 125 3.31 -0.39 -4.92
CA TYR A 125 3.11 -0.42 -6.37
C TYR A 125 1.60 -0.45 -6.64
N THR A 126 1.08 0.58 -7.31
CA THR A 126 -0.38 0.75 -7.46
C THR A 126 -0.78 0.76 -8.92
N LEU A 127 -1.74 -0.09 -9.25
CA LEU A 127 -2.39 -0.15 -10.55
C LEU A 127 -3.86 0.25 -10.38
N MET A 128 -4.32 1.18 -11.21
CA MET A 128 -5.74 1.54 -11.31
C MET A 128 -6.29 1.00 -12.62
N ILE A 129 -7.42 0.28 -12.54
CA ILE A 129 -8.19 -0.17 -13.70
C ILE A 129 -9.43 0.70 -13.78
N ALA A 130 -9.57 1.45 -14.89
CA ALA A 130 -10.74 2.29 -15.15
C ALA A 130 -11.71 1.52 -16.05
N CYS A 131 -12.84 1.11 -15.49
CA CYS A 131 -13.89 0.40 -16.22
C CYS A 131 -14.87 1.42 -16.83
N ILE A 132 -15.07 1.36 -18.15
CA ILE A 132 -15.98 2.24 -18.90
C ILE A 132 -17.02 1.41 -19.65
N SER A 133 -18.18 2.01 -19.92
CA SER A 133 -19.25 1.39 -20.71
C SER A 133 -19.11 1.76 -22.19
N PRO A 134 -19.28 0.83 -23.14
CA PRO A 134 -19.26 1.16 -24.57
C PRO A 134 -20.55 1.85 -25.07
N ASN A 135 -21.59 1.98 -24.22
CA ASN A 135 -22.88 2.54 -24.61
C ASN A 135 -22.89 4.07 -24.47
N ASP A 136 -23.34 4.76 -25.53
CA ASP A 136 -23.44 6.22 -25.63
C ASP A 136 -24.26 6.85 -24.50
N ALA A 137 -25.22 6.12 -23.93
CA ALA A 137 -26.00 6.59 -22.78
C ALA A 137 -25.14 6.91 -21.54
N PHE A 138 -23.91 6.39 -21.47
CA PHE A 138 -22.99 6.58 -20.34
C PHE A 138 -21.78 7.47 -20.69
N ILE A 139 -21.84 8.22 -21.81
CA ILE A 139 -20.71 9.05 -22.26
C ILE A 139 -20.22 10.02 -21.19
N ASP A 140 -21.12 10.67 -20.46
CA ASP A 140 -20.77 11.62 -19.41
C ASP A 140 -20.01 10.96 -18.24
N GLU A 141 -20.47 9.77 -17.83
CA GLU A 141 -19.82 9.01 -16.75
C GLU A 141 -18.49 8.39 -17.18
N ASN A 142 -18.39 7.94 -18.43
CA ASN A 142 -17.13 7.46 -19.02
C ASN A 142 -16.09 8.59 -19.06
N VAL A 143 -16.48 9.78 -19.49
CA VAL A 143 -15.60 10.96 -19.53
C VAL A 143 -15.12 11.30 -18.11
N ASN A 144 -16.01 11.30 -17.12
CA ASN A 144 -15.64 11.51 -15.71
C ASN A 144 -14.63 10.46 -15.22
N THR A 145 -14.87 9.18 -15.50
CA THR A 145 -13.98 8.07 -15.14
C THR A 145 -12.60 8.22 -15.78
N LEU A 146 -12.53 8.58 -17.06
CA LEU A 146 -11.27 8.80 -17.78
C LEU A 146 -10.51 10.02 -17.24
N TYR A 147 -11.20 11.12 -16.93
CA TYR A 147 -10.56 12.27 -16.27
C TYR A 147 -9.97 11.87 -14.92
N TYR A 148 -10.71 11.09 -14.15
CA TYR A 148 -10.26 10.60 -12.85
C TYR A 148 -9.00 9.73 -12.97
N ALA A 149 -9.01 8.75 -13.88
CA ALA A 149 -7.87 7.88 -14.17
C ALA A 149 -6.65 8.67 -14.67
N SER A 150 -6.88 9.65 -15.56
CA SER A 150 -5.83 10.55 -16.07
C SER A 150 -5.17 11.37 -14.95
N ARG A 151 -5.93 11.80 -13.94
CA ARG A 151 -5.38 12.42 -12.73
C ARG A 151 -4.60 11.42 -11.90
N ALA A 152 -5.19 10.28 -11.57
CA ALA A 152 -4.57 9.22 -10.76
C ALA A 152 -3.22 8.77 -11.34
N LYS A 153 -3.10 8.67 -12.67
CA LYS A 153 -1.86 8.34 -13.38
C LYS A 153 -0.67 9.24 -13.02
N ARG A 154 -0.91 10.48 -12.56
CA ARG A 154 0.14 11.44 -12.21
C ARG A 154 0.63 11.32 -10.76
N ILE A 155 -0.01 10.49 -9.95
CA ILE A 155 0.43 10.22 -8.58
C ILE A 155 1.76 9.46 -8.63
N GLN A 156 2.70 9.89 -7.81
CA GLN A 156 3.99 9.24 -7.66
C GLN A 156 4.04 8.55 -6.31
N ASN A 157 4.21 7.22 -6.32
CA ASN A 157 4.46 6.42 -5.14
C ASN A 157 5.96 6.24 -4.94
N ALA A 158 6.37 5.95 -3.70
CA ALA A 158 7.76 5.66 -3.33
C ALA A 158 7.83 4.27 -2.68
N PRO A 159 7.69 3.19 -3.49
CA PRO A 159 7.75 1.83 -2.96
C PRO A 159 9.15 1.50 -2.44
N VAL A 160 9.22 0.88 -1.26
CA VAL A 160 10.46 0.42 -0.62
C VAL A 160 10.30 -1.04 -0.16
N LEU A 161 11.42 -1.74 0.02
CA LEU A 161 11.42 -3.11 0.53
C LEU A 161 10.92 -3.11 1.99
N ASN A 162 9.85 -3.86 2.24
CA ASN A 162 9.25 -4.03 3.56
C ASN A 162 10.00 -5.11 4.36
N GLU A 163 11.15 -4.73 4.86
CA GLU A 163 11.97 -5.55 5.75
C GLU A 163 11.64 -5.24 7.21
N ASP A 164 11.64 -6.26 8.07
CA ASP A 164 11.51 -6.05 9.51
C ASP A 164 12.67 -5.18 10.04
N GLU A 165 12.34 -4.01 10.59
CA GLU A 165 13.34 -3.03 11.03
C GLU A 165 14.24 -3.55 12.15
N GLN A 166 13.71 -4.39 13.04
CA GLN A 166 14.49 -4.96 14.14
C GLN A 166 15.50 -5.96 13.58
N GLN A 167 15.07 -6.86 12.70
CA GLN A 167 15.96 -7.83 12.04
C GLN A 167 17.00 -7.14 11.16
N LYS A 168 16.60 -6.08 10.44
CA LYS A 168 17.53 -5.24 9.67
C LYS A 168 18.59 -4.62 10.58
N THR A 169 18.18 -4.03 11.69
CA THR A 169 19.08 -3.40 12.67
C THR A 169 20.02 -4.42 13.28
N ILE A 170 19.51 -5.59 13.70
CA ILE A 170 20.33 -6.69 14.23
C ILE A 170 21.37 -7.13 13.20
N ARG A 171 21.00 -7.27 11.92
CA ARG A 171 21.93 -7.66 10.86
C ARG A 171 23.02 -6.61 10.65
N LEU A 172 22.64 -5.34 10.57
CA LEU A 172 23.59 -4.22 10.40
C LEU A 172 24.56 -4.14 11.59
N LEU A 173 24.06 -4.27 12.82
CA LEU A 173 24.88 -4.27 14.02
C LEU A 173 25.83 -5.47 14.08
N LYS A 174 25.37 -6.68 13.74
CA LYS A 174 26.23 -7.88 13.67
C LYS A 174 27.38 -7.69 12.67
N ARG A 175 27.07 -7.14 11.48
CA ARG A 175 28.07 -6.82 10.47
C ARG A 175 29.07 -5.77 10.97
N GLN A 176 28.59 -4.70 11.58
CA GLN A 176 29.47 -3.66 12.15
C GLN A 176 30.38 -4.21 13.26
N VAL A 177 29.86 -5.07 14.14
CA VAL A 177 30.65 -5.74 15.17
C VAL A 177 31.70 -6.67 14.57
N HIS A 178 31.37 -7.39 13.50
CA HIS A 178 32.31 -8.22 12.78
C HIS A 178 33.46 -7.39 12.19
N ASP A 179 33.13 -6.32 11.46
CA ASP A 179 34.10 -5.48 10.77
C ASP A 179 35.05 -4.80 11.76
N LEU A 180 34.51 -4.26 12.86
CA LEU A 180 35.30 -3.66 13.95
C LEU A 180 36.19 -4.67 14.68
N LYS A 181 35.76 -5.93 14.81
CA LYS A 181 36.58 -6.99 15.40
C LYS A 181 37.74 -7.36 14.49
N ALA A 182 37.48 -7.51 13.18
CA ALA A 182 38.51 -7.82 12.20
C ALA A 182 39.57 -6.69 12.11
N GLU A 183 39.13 -5.44 12.12
CA GLU A 183 40.02 -4.28 12.17
C GLU A 183 40.86 -4.26 13.45
N ASN A 184 40.23 -4.44 14.62
CA ASN A 184 40.97 -4.52 15.89
C ASN A 184 42.02 -5.62 15.90
N SER A 185 41.69 -6.82 15.41
CA SER A 185 42.66 -7.93 15.32
C SER A 185 43.85 -7.58 14.42
N SER A 186 43.59 -6.91 13.29
CA SER A 186 44.63 -6.46 12.37
C SER A 186 45.54 -5.39 13.00
N LEU A 187 44.96 -4.42 13.70
CA LEU A 187 45.70 -3.37 14.41
C LEU A 187 46.54 -3.95 15.57
N GLN A 188 46.01 -4.92 16.32
CA GLN A 188 46.74 -5.62 17.37
C GLN A 188 47.95 -6.39 16.81
N GLN A 189 47.82 -7.03 15.65
CA GLN A 189 48.95 -7.69 14.99
C GLN A 189 50.04 -6.68 14.59
N LEU A 190 49.66 -5.54 14.02
CA LEU A 190 50.61 -4.48 13.65
C LEU A 190 51.35 -3.89 14.86
N LEU A 191 50.65 -3.67 15.97
CA LEU A 191 51.25 -3.21 17.23
C LEU A 191 52.25 -4.22 17.77
N ASN A 192 51.90 -5.50 17.78
CA ASN A 192 52.78 -6.57 18.25
C ASN A 192 54.05 -6.70 17.38
N MET A 193 53.93 -6.51 16.06
CA MET A 193 55.07 -6.48 15.14
C MET A 193 55.96 -5.23 15.28
N SER A 194 55.40 -4.12 15.77
CA SER A 194 56.14 -2.88 15.99
C SER A 194 56.91 -2.93 17.31
N ASN A 195 56.30 -3.46 18.37
CA ASN A 195 56.94 -3.64 19.67
C ASN A 195 58.09 -4.65 19.65
N SER A 196 58.06 -5.66 18.76
CA SER A 196 59.16 -6.62 18.61
C SER A 196 60.38 -6.07 17.89
N LYS A 197 60.26 -4.95 17.15
CA LYS A 197 61.37 -4.28 16.45
C LYS A 197 62.08 -3.20 17.27
N GLY A 198 61.52 -2.79 18.42
CA GLY A 198 62.07 -1.73 19.27
C GLY A 198 63.13 -2.16 20.29
N TYR A 199 63.52 -3.44 20.33
CA TYR A 199 64.48 -3.99 21.30
C TYR A 199 65.78 -4.54 20.66
N ALA A 200 66.13 -4.09 19.45
CA ALA A 200 67.40 -4.41 18.80
C ALA A 200 68.31 -3.18 18.76
#